data_AF-A3MW88-F1
#
_entry.id   AF-A3MW88-F1
#
_cell.length_a   1.000
_cell.length_b   1.000
_cell.length_c   1.000
_cell.angle_alpha   90.00
_cell.angle_beta   90.00
_cell.angle_gamma   90.00
#
_symmetry.space_group_name_H-M   'P 1'
#
loop_
_entity.id
_entity.type
_entity.pdbx_description
1 polymer ?
#
loop_
_entity_poly.entity_id
_entity_poly.type
_entity_poly.pdbx_seq_one_letter_code
_entity_poly.pdbx_strand_id
1 'polypeptide(L)'
;MDVYYVHMSPLGILLAVLIVVDVATAVYLVNWGPFPLIVAELGAPTAYLNVYVHVPPAVVLYVMAALSFVLAVWGAWRGLSERALKWMDFSAYSVAALGWYAFVSGTVWAAESWGTPLALDPRQMSILVLALIYSLYPAIRRGVEDPERSVKLAQSFVIAGFVLAIVSLLAPVLAQAFHPRPGTTFGGPLGQYMGMRILLILTIFLTLLFVKPARWTSAVYLAGLVVAVALLYPWLLYQPQRVVNVTETSIVLESGQVLNVPPGQVLSPAFFNGTPTLPKNFVAVAGGGVELVRHFSAYVNAALYFATMAFILWLRERL
;
A
#
# COMPACT_ATOMS: atom_id res chain seq x y z
N MET A 1 -28.66 24.36 22.02
CA MET A 1 -27.53 23.74 21.32
C MET A 1 -27.54 22.27 21.71
N ASP A 2 -28.31 21.46 20.98
CA ASP A 2 -28.33 20.03 21.24
C ASP A 2 -27.04 19.43 20.67
N VAL A 3 -26.13 19.11 21.58
CA VAL A 3 -24.98 18.25 21.27
C VAL A 3 -25.56 16.86 21.02
N TYR A 4 -25.92 16.58 19.77
CA TYR A 4 -26.23 15.24 19.33
C TYR A 4 -24.98 14.38 19.54
N TYR A 5 -24.91 13.69 20.67
CA TYR A 5 -24.01 12.57 20.84
C TYR A 5 -24.40 11.55 19.77
N VAL A 6 -23.59 11.45 18.71
CA VAL A 6 -23.72 10.40 17.73
C VAL A 6 -23.40 9.10 18.45
N HIS A 7 -24.42 8.40 18.94
CA HIS A 7 -24.25 7.08 19.55
C HIS A 7 -23.72 6.12 18.50
N MET A 8 -22.40 5.90 18.52
CA MET A 8 -21.73 4.92 17.68
C MET A 8 -22.01 3.52 18.22
N SER A 9 -22.35 2.58 17.34
CA SER A 9 -22.45 1.17 17.72
C SER A 9 -21.09 0.64 18.19
N PRO A 10 -21.04 -0.42 19.01
CA PRO A 10 -19.77 -1.02 19.43
C PRO A 10 -18.83 -1.34 18.26
N LEU A 11 -19.39 -1.83 17.15
CA LEU A 11 -18.65 -2.12 15.93
C LEU A 11 -18.19 -0.85 15.18
N GLY A 12 -18.95 0.23 15.26
CA GLY A 12 -18.53 1.55 14.77
C GLY A 12 -17.37 2.13 15.58
N ILE A 13 -17.39 1.98 16.91
CA ILE A 13 -16.29 2.38 17.80
C ILE A 13 -15.04 1.57 17.48
N LEU A 14 -15.18 0.24 17.34
CA LEU A 14 -14.07 -0.63 16.93
C LEU A 14 -13.47 -0.18 15.59
N LEU A 15 -14.30 0.07 14.58
CA LEU A 15 -13.84 0.55 13.27
C LEU A 15 -13.04 1.85 13.38
N ALA A 16 -13.52 2.82 14.15
CA ALA A 16 -12.83 4.08 14.38
C ALA A 16 -11.47 3.88 15.05
N VAL A 17 -11.38 3.01 16.07
CA VAL A 17 -10.12 2.68 16.73
C VAL A 17 -9.15 2.02 15.75
N LEU A 18 -9.61 1.04 14.96
CA LEU A 18 -8.76 0.37 13.96
C LEU A 18 -8.21 1.36 12.92
N ILE A 19 -9.01 2.32 12.47
CA ILE A 19 -8.58 3.36 11.51
C ILE A 19 -7.50 4.25 12.12
N VAL A 20 -7.66 4.68 13.38
CA VAL A 20 -6.64 5.47 14.08
C VAL A 20 -5.34 4.68 14.23
N VAL A 21 -5.43 3.40 14.61
CA VAL A 21 -4.27 2.51 14.73
C VAL A 21 -3.60 2.30 13.37
N ASP A 22 -4.36 2.15 12.29
CA ASP A 22 -3.82 1.98 10.94
C ASP A 22 -3.05 3.22 10.49
N VAL A 23 -3.60 4.43 10.67
CA VAL A 23 -2.88 5.67 10.35
C VAL A 23 -1.62 5.82 11.20
N ALA A 24 -1.72 5.61 12.51
CA ALA A 24 -0.58 5.75 13.42
C ALA A 24 0.54 4.76 13.08
N THR A 25 0.20 3.48 12.89
CA THR A 25 1.18 2.44 12.54
C THR A 25 1.76 2.65 11.13
N ALA A 26 0.97 3.15 10.18
CA ALA A 26 1.47 3.48 8.85
C ALA A 26 2.49 4.61 8.87
N VAL A 27 2.20 5.72 9.55
CA VAL A 27 3.14 6.83 9.72
C VAL A 27 4.40 6.39 10.48
N TYR A 28 4.24 5.58 11.53
CA TYR A 28 5.38 5.07 12.29
C TYR A 28 6.28 4.20 11.43
N LEU A 29 5.73 3.20 10.74
CA LEU A 29 6.51 2.22 10.01
C LEU A 29 7.22 2.80 8.78
N VAL A 30 6.68 3.83 8.11
CA VAL A 30 7.40 4.47 6.98
C VAL A 30 8.57 5.36 7.42
N ASN A 31 8.73 5.61 8.73
CA ASN A 31 9.84 6.38 9.29
C ASN A 31 10.84 5.51 10.07
N TRP A 32 10.31 4.60 10.88
CA TRP A 32 11.06 3.81 11.87
C TRP A 32 10.85 2.30 11.74
N GLY A 33 10.12 1.84 10.73
CA GLY A 33 9.97 0.41 10.48
C GLY A 33 11.32 -0.24 10.14
N PRO A 34 11.52 -1.51 10.50
CA PRO A 34 12.73 -2.22 10.09
C PRO A 34 12.78 -2.38 8.56
N PHE A 35 13.95 -2.15 7.98
CA PHE A 35 14.22 -2.35 6.56
C PHE A 35 15.49 -3.21 6.39
N PRO A 36 15.66 -3.95 5.28
CA PRO A 36 16.89 -4.68 5.03
C PRO A 36 18.07 -3.70 5.03
N LEU A 37 19.18 -4.03 5.70
CA LEU A 37 20.37 -3.15 5.68
C LEU A 37 21.14 -3.24 4.36
N ILE A 38 21.08 -4.40 3.72
CA ILE A 38 21.77 -4.69 2.47
C ILE A 38 20.73 -5.31 1.54
N VAL A 39 20.62 -4.75 0.34
CA VAL A 39 19.76 -5.26 -0.74
C VAL A 39 20.64 -5.68 -1.90
N ALA A 40 20.45 -6.91 -2.38
CA ALA A 40 21.22 -7.46 -3.50
C ALA A 40 20.76 -6.83 -4.82
N GLU A 41 19.47 -6.53 -4.90
CA GLU A 41 18.80 -5.87 -5.99
C GLU A 41 19.18 -4.38 -6.10
N LEU A 42 18.63 -3.70 -7.12
CA LEU A 42 18.79 -2.27 -7.29
C LEU A 42 18.02 -1.50 -6.18
N GLY A 43 18.45 -0.25 -5.95
CA GLY A 43 17.72 0.71 -5.12
C GLY A 43 18.18 0.84 -3.67
N ALA A 44 17.68 1.90 -3.03
CA ALA A 44 17.96 2.27 -1.66
C ALA A 44 17.29 1.30 -0.68
N PRO A 45 18.02 0.79 0.33
CA PRO A 45 17.45 -0.05 1.38
C PRO A 45 16.23 0.57 2.08
N THR A 46 16.23 1.89 2.34
CA THR A 46 15.06 2.59 2.92
C THR A 46 13.83 2.64 2.01
N ALA A 47 13.94 2.36 0.70
CA ALA A 47 12.78 2.22 -0.18
C ALA A 47 11.93 0.99 0.16
N TYR A 48 12.48 -0.01 0.84
CA TYR A 48 11.73 -1.18 1.31
C TYR A 48 10.74 -0.84 2.44
N LEU A 49 10.77 0.37 3.01
CA LEU A 49 9.69 0.82 3.91
C LEU A 49 8.33 0.90 3.20
N ASN A 50 8.32 0.96 1.86
CA ASN A 50 7.11 0.80 1.05
C ASN A 50 6.35 -0.50 1.34
N VAL A 51 7.03 -1.57 1.76
CA VAL A 51 6.37 -2.86 2.04
C VAL A 51 5.24 -2.72 3.04
N TYR A 52 5.34 -1.77 3.96
CA TYR A 52 4.33 -1.55 4.97
C TYR A 52 3.08 -0.92 4.40
N VAL A 53 3.18 0.00 3.43
CA VAL A 53 2.02 0.72 2.87
C VAL A 53 1.54 0.16 1.54
N HIS A 54 2.37 -0.56 0.81
CA HIS A 54 2.03 -1.13 -0.49
C HIS A 54 1.48 -2.56 -0.38
N VAL A 55 2.17 -3.45 0.33
CA VAL A 55 1.82 -4.89 0.34
C VAL A 55 0.51 -5.15 1.07
N PRO A 56 0.24 -4.59 2.27
CA PRO A 56 -1.01 -4.84 2.99
C PRO A 56 -2.30 -4.55 2.21
N PRO A 57 -2.52 -3.36 1.62
CA PRO A 57 -3.68 -3.13 0.76
C PRO A 57 -3.69 -3.98 -0.52
N ALA A 58 -2.53 -4.36 -1.08
CA ALA A 58 -2.47 -5.29 -2.21
C ALA A 58 -2.94 -6.71 -1.82
N VAL A 59 -2.65 -7.18 -0.60
CA VAL A 59 -3.20 -8.44 -0.08
C VAL A 59 -4.71 -8.33 0.12
N VAL A 60 -5.18 -7.22 0.70
CA VAL A 60 -6.62 -6.99 0.90
C VAL A 60 -7.36 -6.92 -0.44
N LEU A 61 -6.77 -6.35 -1.49
CA LEU A 61 -7.31 -6.40 -2.85
C LEU A 61 -7.64 -7.84 -3.29
N TYR A 62 -6.72 -8.80 -3.07
CA TYR A 62 -6.98 -10.18 -3.46
C TYR A 62 -8.12 -10.80 -2.66
N VAL A 63 -8.21 -10.49 -1.36
CA VAL A 63 -9.30 -10.98 -0.50
C VAL A 63 -10.65 -10.40 -0.95
N MET A 64 -10.71 -9.10 -1.23
CA MET A 64 -11.93 -8.46 -1.72
C MET A 64 -12.31 -8.96 -3.12
N ALA A 65 -11.33 -9.25 -3.99
CA ALA A 65 -11.56 -9.87 -5.29
C ALA A 65 -12.16 -11.28 -5.13
N ALA A 66 -11.59 -12.11 -4.24
CA ALA A 66 -12.13 -13.44 -3.94
C ALA A 66 -13.54 -13.38 -3.35
N LEU A 67 -13.81 -12.46 -2.40
CA LEU A 67 -15.14 -12.28 -1.84
C LEU A 67 -16.16 -11.86 -2.91
N SER A 68 -15.81 -10.87 -3.74
CA SER A 68 -16.69 -10.43 -4.84
C SER A 68 -16.96 -11.55 -5.85
N PHE A 69 -15.95 -12.37 -6.17
CA PHE A 69 -16.07 -13.54 -7.02
C PHE A 69 -17.04 -14.58 -6.44
N VAL A 70 -16.84 -14.98 -5.18
CA VAL A 70 -17.71 -15.96 -4.52
C VAL A 70 -19.16 -15.49 -4.50
N LEU A 71 -19.39 -14.23 -4.17
CA LEU A 71 -20.73 -13.64 -4.18
C LEU A 71 -21.30 -13.55 -5.60
N ALA A 72 -20.49 -13.24 -6.61
CA ALA A 72 -20.93 -13.19 -7.99
C ALA A 72 -21.36 -14.57 -8.53
N VAL A 73 -20.55 -15.61 -8.27
CA VAL A 73 -20.87 -17.00 -8.65
C VAL A 73 -22.12 -17.49 -7.91
N TRP A 74 -22.19 -17.27 -6.59
CA TRP A 74 -23.35 -17.63 -5.80
C TRP A 74 -24.62 -16.92 -6.30
N GLY A 75 -24.49 -15.63 -6.58
CA GLY A 75 -25.57 -14.80 -7.07
C GLY A 75 -26.07 -15.19 -8.45
N ALA A 76 -25.18 -15.61 -9.34
CA ALA A 76 -25.55 -16.13 -10.65
C ALA A 76 -26.29 -17.48 -10.54
N TRP A 77 -25.99 -18.29 -9.53
CA TRP A 77 -26.63 -19.60 -9.34
C TRP A 77 -27.97 -19.53 -8.63
N ARG A 78 -28.09 -18.74 -7.56
CA ARG A 78 -29.25 -18.75 -6.65
C ARG A 78 -29.91 -17.39 -6.42
N GLY A 79 -29.38 -16.34 -7.03
CA GLY A 79 -29.72 -14.95 -6.68
C GLY A 79 -29.01 -14.46 -5.42
N LEU A 80 -29.02 -13.15 -5.22
CA LEU A 80 -28.45 -12.50 -4.04
C LEU A 80 -29.53 -11.90 -3.17
N SER A 81 -29.38 -12.03 -1.85
CA SER A 81 -30.07 -11.14 -0.93
C SER A 81 -29.53 -9.72 -1.08
N GLU A 82 -30.32 -8.72 -0.68
CA GLU A 82 -29.90 -7.32 -0.73
C GLU A 82 -28.57 -7.09 0.02
N ARG A 83 -28.38 -7.77 1.15
CA ARG A 83 -27.16 -7.71 1.94
C ARG A 83 -25.96 -8.31 1.22
N ALA A 84 -26.14 -9.47 0.59
CA ALA A 84 -25.07 -10.11 -0.18
C ALA A 84 -24.69 -9.29 -1.42
N LEU A 85 -25.67 -8.63 -2.06
CA LEU A 85 -25.42 -7.68 -3.14
C LEU A 85 -24.61 -6.48 -2.65
N LYS A 86 -24.94 -5.89 -1.50
CA LYS A 86 -24.16 -4.79 -0.88
C LYS A 86 -22.72 -5.20 -0.58
N TRP A 87 -22.49 -6.42 -0.12
CA TRP A 87 -21.14 -6.96 0.09
C TRP A 87 -20.38 -7.13 -1.23
N MET A 88 -21.04 -7.64 -2.27
CA MET A 88 -20.43 -7.78 -3.59
C MET A 88 -20.06 -6.41 -4.17
N ASP A 89 -20.99 -5.45 -4.09
CA ASP A 89 -20.77 -4.08 -4.54
C ASP A 89 -19.59 -3.44 -3.79
N PHE A 90 -19.59 -3.43 -2.44
CA PHE A 90 -18.46 -2.87 -1.69
C PHE A 90 -17.13 -3.55 -2.02
N SER A 91 -17.14 -4.87 -2.19
CA SER A 91 -15.94 -5.64 -2.54
C SER A 91 -15.40 -5.27 -3.91
N ALA A 92 -16.23 -5.27 -4.96
CA ALA A 92 -15.80 -4.97 -6.31
C ALA A 92 -15.32 -3.51 -6.46
N TYR A 93 -16.00 -2.56 -5.82
CA TYR A 93 -15.55 -1.15 -5.79
C TYR A 93 -14.20 -1.01 -5.06
N SER A 94 -14.00 -1.76 -3.98
CA SER A 94 -12.73 -1.79 -3.26
C SER A 94 -11.59 -2.35 -4.11
N VAL A 95 -11.84 -3.41 -4.89
CA VAL A 95 -10.83 -3.96 -5.81
C VAL A 95 -10.40 -2.93 -6.85
N ALA A 96 -11.34 -2.17 -7.43
CA ALA A 96 -10.99 -1.12 -8.38
C ALA A 96 -10.07 -0.05 -7.75
N ALA A 97 -10.45 0.47 -6.58
CA ALA A 97 -9.69 1.50 -5.88
C ALA A 97 -8.30 0.99 -5.44
N LEU A 98 -8.24 -0.18 -4.80
CA LEU A 98 -7.00 -0.80 -4.36
C LEU A 98 -6.12 -1.24 -5.53
N GLY A 99 -6.70 -1.58 -6.69
CA GLY A 99 -5.98 -2.02 -7.88
C GLY A 99 -5.21 -0.86 -8.51
N TRP A 100 -5.87 0.29 -8.66
CA TRP A 100 -5.20 1.51 -9.08
C TRP A 100 -4.14 1.95 -8.09
N TYR A 101 -4.44 1.90 -6.79
CA TYR A 101 -3.44 2.17 -5.76
C TYR A 101 -2.23 1.23 -5.87
N ALA A 102 -2.44 -0.08 -5.97
CA ALA A 102 -1.37 -1.07 -6.08
C ALA A 102 -0.53 -0.85 -7.34
N PHE A 103 -1.15 -0.56 -8.49
CA PHE A 103 -0.41 -0.22 -9.70
C PHE A 103 0.44 1.04 -9.51
N VAL A 104 -0.17 2.16 -9.11
CA VAL A 104 0.53 3.45 -8.99
C VAL A 104 1.61 3.39 -7.91
N SER A 105 1.29 2.92 -6.70
CA SER A 105 2.29 2.82 -5.63
C SER A 105 3.42 1.85 -5.97
N GLY A 106 3.11 0.75 -6.68
CA GLY A 106 4.10 -0.16 -7.23
C GLY A 106 5.01 0.52 -8.25
N THR A 107 4.46 1.31 -9.18
CA THR A 107 5.27 2.06 -10.18
C THR A 107 6.21 3.08 -9.52
N VAL A 108 5.74 3.78 -8.48
CA VAL A 108 6.56 4.74 -7.72
C VAL A 108 7.72 4.05 -7.02
N TRP A 109 7.48 2.87 -6.45
CA TRP A 109 8.54 2.10 -5.79
C TRP A 109 9.51 1.43 -6.79
N ALA A 110 8.97 0.90 -7.89
CA ALA A 110 9.74 0.25 -8.96
C ALA A 110 10.81 1.15 -9.57
N ALA A 111 10.56 2.46 -9.67
CA ALA A 111 11.53 3.43 -10.15
C ALA A 111 12.89 3.31 -9.43
N GLU A 112 12.86 3.10 -8.11
CA GLU A 112 14.05 2.95 -7.29
C GLU A 112 14.53 1.50 -7.24
N SER A 113 13.64 0.54 -6.98
CA SER A 113 14.03 -0.85 -6.72
C SER A 113 14.35 -1.66 -7.97
N TRP A 114 13.84 -1.27 -9.14
CA TRP A 114 14.06 -1.95 -10.42
C TRP A 114 14.74 -1.05 -11.47
N GLY A 115 14.99 0.23 -11.13
CA GLY A 115 15.60 1.21 -12.03
C GLY A 115 14.66 1.79 -13.09
N THR A 116 13.38 1.40 -13.10
CA THR A 116 12.36 1.96 -14.01
C THR A 116 10.97 1.87 -13.38
N PRO A 117 10.12 2.90 -13.49
CA PRO A 117 8.76 2.88 -12.92
C PRO A 117 7.85 1.83 -13.59
N LEU A 118 8.13 1.48 -14.84
CA LEU A 118 7.36 0.51 -15.61
C LEU A 118 8.31 -0.53 -16.19
N ALA A 119 8.63 -1.55 -15.39
CA ALA A 119 9.51 -2.65 -15.81
C ALA A 119 8.80 -3.72 -16.66
N LEU A 120 7.52 -3.49 -17.00
CA LEU A 120 6.63 -4.48 -17.63
C LEU A 120 6.59 -5.81 -16.87
N ASP A 121 6.77 -5.76 -15.56
CA ASP A 121 6.72 -6.94 -14.71
C ASP A 121 5.32 -7.60 -14.82
N PRO A 122 5.23 -8.93 -14.96
CA PRO A 122 3.96 -9.59 -15.27
C PRO A 122 2.93 -9.46 -14.13
N ARG A 123 3.34 -9.31 -12.87
CA ARG A 123 2.44 -8.98 -11.77
C ARG A 123 1.98 -7.53 -11.84
N GLN A 124 2.88 -6.60 -12.10
CA GLN A 124 2.53 -5.18 -12.23
C GLN A 124 1.50 -4.97 -13.35
N MET A 125 1.70 -5.60 -14.51
CA MET A 125 0.80 -5.48 -15.67
C MET A 125 -0.54 -6.18 -15.44
N SER A 126 -0.57 -7.35 -14.80
CA SER A 126 -1.85 -8.02 -14.48
C SER A 126 -2.68 -7.24 -13.46
N ILE A 127 -2.05 -6.57 -12.49
CA ILE A 127 -2.74 -5.64 -11.58
C ILE A 127 -3.31 -4.43 -12.32
N LEU A 128 -2.60 -3.86 -13.29
CA LEU A 128 -3.13 -2.79 -14.14
C LEU A 128 -4.41 -3.22 -14.86
N VAL A 129 -4.36 -4.37 -15.54
CA VAL A 129 -5.53 -4.88 -16.28
C VAL A 129 -6.68 -5.22 -15.31
N LEU A 130 -6.38 -5.79 -14.14
CA LEU A 130 -7.37 -6.06 -13.10
C LEU A 130 -8.05 -4.77 -12.65
N ALA A 131 -7.29 -3.71 -12.38
CA ALA A 131 -7.83 -2.41 -11.97
C ALA A 131 -8.76 -1.83 -13.05
N LEU A 132 -8.37 -1.93 -14.33
CA LEU A 132 -9.19 -1.50 -15.46
C LEU A 132 -10.51 -2.29 -15.55
N ILE A 133 -10.45 -3.61 -15.47
CA ILE A 133 -11.65 -4.48 -15.54
C ILE A 133 -12.59 -4.21 -14.36
N TYR A 134 -12.08 -4.13 -13.13
CA TYR A 134 -12.92 -3.81 -11.97
C TYR A 134 -13.45 -2.37 -11.99
N SER A 135 -12.80 -1.44 -12.70
CA SER A 135 -13.33 -0.07 -12.91
C SER A 135 -14.55 -0.04 -13.84
N LEU A 136 -14.81 -1.09 -14.62
CA LEU A 136 -16.06 -1.23 -15.38
C LEU A 136 -17.25 -1.58 -14.47
N TYR A 137 -17.00 -2.12 -13.28
CA TYR A 137 -18.07 -2.53 -12.37
C TYR A 137 -18.99 -1.36 -11.95
N PRO A 138 -18.48 -0.21 -11.46
CA PRO A 138 -19.33 0.96 -11.20
C PRO A 138 -20.09 1.47 -12.42
N ALA A 139 -19.46 1.42 -13.61
CA ALA A 139 -20.08 1.85 -14.86
C ALA A 139 -21.29 0.96 -15.22
N ILE A 140 -21.16 -0.36 -15.08
CA ILE A 140 -22.25 -1.32 -15.31
C ILE A 140 -23.36 -1.14 -14.28
N ARG A 141 -22.99 -1.00 -12.99
CA ARG A 141 -23.96 -0.88 -11.90
C ARG A 141 -24.82 0.38 -11.99
N ARG A 142 -24.33 1.45 -12.63
CA ARG A 142 -25.05 2.72 -12.79
C ARG A 142 -25.58 2.98 -14.19
N GLY A 143 -24.98 2.40 -15.22
CA GLY A 143 -25.30 2.67 -16.61
C GLY A 143 -26.34 1.74 -17.23
N VAL A 144 -26.69 0.63 -16.57
CA VAL A 144 -27.75 -0.30 -17.02
C VAL A 144 -29.05 0.01 -16.27
N GLU A 145 -30.10 0.37 -17.00
CA GLU A 145 -31.40 0.80 -16.44
C GLU A 145 -32.12 -0.32 -15.69
N ASP A 146 -32.18 -1.53 -16.26
CA ASP A 146 -32.79 -2.69 -15.62
C ASP A 146 -31.90 -3.19 -14.45
N PRO A 147 -32.37 -3.11 -13.18
CA PRO A 147 -31.58 -3.50 -12.02
C PRO A 147 -31.15 -4.97 -12.04
N GLU A 148 -31.99 -5.88 -12.52
CA GLU A 148 -31.65 -7.31 -12.56
C GLU A 148 -30.58 -7.60 -13.60
N ARG A 149 -30.74 -7.00 -14.80
CA ARG A 149 -29.74 -7.10 -15.86
C ARG A 149 -28.41 -6.47 -15.44
N SER A 150 -28.46 -5.34 -14.74
CA SER A 150 -27.27 -4.67 -14.17
C SER A 150 -26.49 -5.60 -13.25
N VAL A 151 -27.18 -6.28 -12.32
CA VAL A 151 -26.55 -7.23 -11.39
C VAL A 151 -25.96 -8.42 -12.14
N LYS A 152 -26.70 -9.05 -13.06
CA LYS A 152 -26.21 -10.21 -13.83
C LYS A 152 -24.97 -9.87 -14.66
N LEU A 153 -24.96 -8.71 -15.33
CA LEU A 153 -23.81 -8.26 -16.10
C LEU A 153 -22.60 -7.98 -15.19
N ALA A 154 -22.84 -7.30 -14.06
CA ALA A 154 -21.79 -7.01 -13.09
C ALA A 154 -21.16 -8.30 -12.52
N GLN A 155 -21.96 -9.32 -12.24
CA GLN A 155 -21.49 -10.64 -11.81
C GLN A 155 -20.55 -11.27 -12.85
N SER A 156 -20.93 -11.27 -14.14
CA SER A 156 -20.07 -11.81 -15.21
C SER A 156 -18.72 -11.10 -15.29
N PHE A 157 -18.70 -9.77 -15.15
CA PHE A 157 -17.45 -8.99 -15.18
C PHE A 157 -16.55 -9.26 -13.97
N VAL A 158 -17.12 -9.39 -12.77
CA VAL A 158 -16.36 -9.77 -11.56
C VAL A 158 -15.76 -11.17 -11.71
N ILE A 159 -16.55 -12.12 -12.22
CA ILE A 159 -16.11 -13.50 -12.46
C ILE A 159 -14.93 -13.53 -13.43
N ALA A 160 -15.03 -12.83 -14.56
CA ALA A 160 -13.94 -12.72 -15.53
C ALA A 160 -12.72 -11.99 -14.95
N GLY A 161 -12.94 -10.88 -14.23
CA GLY A 161 -11.88 -10.08 -13.63
C GLY A 161 -11.08 -10.83 -12.55
N PHE A 162 -11.72 -11.75 -11.81
CA PHE A 162 -11.03 -12.55 -10.80
C PHE A 162 -9.93 -13.45 -11.39
N VAL A 163 -10.04 -13.85 -12.65
CA VAL A 163 -8.96 -14.59 -13.34
C VAL A 163 -7.65 -13.79 -13.32
N LEU A 164 -7.71 -12.46 -13.47
CA LEU A 164 -6.53 -11.60 -13.44
C LEU A 164 -5.89 -11.56 -12.05
N ALA A 165 -6.67 -11.74 -10.98
CA ALA A 165 -6.14 -11.84 -9.62
C ALA A 165 -5.29 -13.11 -9.47
N ILE A 166 -5.75 -14.23 -10.04
CA ILE A 166 -5.01 -15.50 -10.07
C ILE A 166 -3.74 -15.35 -10.92
N VAL A 167 -3.85 -14.77 -12.12
CA VAL A 167 -2.70 -14.51 -13.01
C VAL A 167 -1.65 -13.68 -12.28
N SER A 168 -2.05 -12.62 -11.57
CA SER A 168 -1.13 -11.76 -10.81
C SER A 168 -0.37 -12.50 -9.70
N LEU A 169 -1.02 -13.46 -9.03
CA LEU A 169 -0.38 -14.29 -8.01
C LEU A 169 0.61 -15.29 -8.62
N LEU A 170 0.24 -15.93 -9.73
CA LEU A 170 1.06 -16.95 -10.40
C LEU A 170 2.18 -16.37 -11.28
N ALA A 171 2.02 -15.14 -11.77
CA ALA A 171 2.93 -14.51 -12.73
C ALA A 171 4.42 -14.58 -12.32
N PRO A 172 4.83 -14.22 -11.09
CA PRO A 172 6.25 -14.28 -10.70
C PRO A 172 6.79 -15.69 -10.45
N VAL A 173 5.91 -16.70 -10.46
CA VAL A 173 6.30 -18.11 -10.38
C VAL A 173 6.51 -18.69 -11.78
N LEU A 174 5.67 -18.28 -12.73
CA LEU A 174 5.61 -18.85 -14.08
C LEU A 174 6.48 -18.12 -15.10
N ALA A 175 6.86 -16.87 -14.82
CA ALA A 175 7.66 -16.03 -15.71
C ALA A 175 8.80 -15.34 -14.97
N GLN A 176 9.80 -14.86 -15.72
CA GLN A 176 10.81 -13.98 -15.17
C GLN A 176 10.14 -12.69 -14.68
N ALA A 177 10.39 -12.34 -13.42
CA ALA A 177 9.77 -11.21 -12.76
C ALA A 177 10.77 -10.54 -11.82
N PHE A 178 10.64 -9.23 -11.64
CA PHE A 178 11.34 -8.51 -10.58
C PHE A 178 10.65 -8.70 -9.24
N HIS A 179 9.34 -8.97 -9.25
CA HIS A 179 8.60 -9.25 -8.03
C HIS A 179 9.10 -10.51 -7.31
N PRO A 180 9.24 -10.45 -5.97
CA PRO A 180 9.47 -11.65 -5.17
C PRO A 180 8.35 -12.68 -5.36
N ARG A 181 8.72 -13.96 -5.32
CA ARG A 181 7.77 -15.06 -5.37
C ARG A 181 6.80 -14.98 -4.17
N PRO A 182 5.51 -15.30 -4.36
CA PRO A 182 4.58 -15.43 -3.23
C PRO A 182 5.13 -16.36 -2.15
N GLY A 183 5.01 -15.96 -0.88
CA GLY A 183 5.45 -16.78 0.25
C GLY A 183 6.96 -16.82 0.49
N THR A 184 7.79 -16.20 -0.36
CA THR A 184 9.23 -16.07 -0.14
C THR A 184 9.61 -14.71 0.47
N THR A 185 8.63 -13.92 0.91
CA THR A 185 8.81 -12.51 1.24
C THR A 185 9.19 -12.30 2.72
N PHE A 186 10.19 -11.43 2.94
CA PHE A 186 10.71 -10.85 4.19
C PHE A 186 10.44 -11.63 5.50
N GLY A 187 11.44 -12.37 5.97
CA GLY A 187 11.46 -12.91 7.33
C GLY A 187 11.75 -11.84 8.40
N GLY A 188 11.77 -12.27 9.66
CA GLY A 188 12.16 -11.43 10.79
C GLY A 188 11.18 -10.28 11.08
N PRO A 189 11.66 -9.21 11.75
CA PRO A 189 10.81 -8.09 12.17
C PRO A 189 10.04 -7.42 11.03
N LEU A 190 10.65 -7.28 9.85
CA LEU A 190 9.99 -6.67 8.69
C LEU A 190 8.72 -7.42 8.31
N GLY A 191 8.81 -8.73 8.16
CA GLY A 191 7.66 -9.59 7.85
C GLY A 191 6.59 -9.56 8.93
N GLN A 192 6.99 -9.52 10.20
CA GLN A 192 6.06 -9.46 11.34
C GLN A 192 5.21 -8.18 11.30
N TYR A 193 5.84 -7.02 11.17
CA TYR A 193 5.11 -5.73 11.09
C TYR A 193 4.25 -5.65 9.83
N MET A 194 4.73 -6.16 8.69
CA MET A 194 3.93 -6.26 7.46
C MET A 194 2.71 -7.17 7.65
N GLY A 195 2.87 -8.32 8.30
CA GLY A 195 1.78 -9.24 8.63
C GLY A 195 0.73 -8.62 9.55
N MET A 196 1.17 -7.91 10.60
CA MET A 196 0.27 -7.17 11.50
C MET A 196 -0.54 -6.11 10.74
N ARG A 197 0.10 -5.38 9.81
CA ARG A 197 -0.58 -4.42 8.94
C ARG A 197 -1.61 -5.10 8.03
N ILE A 198 -1.28 -6.25 7.43
CA ILE A 198 -2.23 -7.04 6.61
C ILE A 198 -3.47 -7.38 7.44
N LEU A 199 -3.29 -7.93 8.63
CA LEU A 199 -4.39 -8.33 9.51
C LEU A 199 -5.24 -7.12 9.92
N LEU A 200 -4.60 -6.01 10.30
CA LEU A 200 -5.29 -4.78 10.68
C LEU A 200 -6.20 -4.25 9.58
N ILE A 201 -5.66 -4.08 8.36
CA ILE A 201 -6.44 -3.55 7.23
C ILE A 201 -7.52 -4.56 6.82
N LEU A 202 -7.22 -5.86 6.83
CA LEU A 202 -8.24 -6.88 6.56
C LEU A 202 -9.40 -6.79 7.57
N THR A 203 -9.12 -6.63 8.87
CA THR A 203 -10.16 -6.44 9.88
C THR A 203 -10.98 -5.16 9.64
N ILE A 204 -10.35 -4.06 9.20
CA ILE A 204 -11.07 -2.84 8.81
C ILE A 204 -12.05 -3.14 7.66
N PHE A 205 -11.59 -3.78 6.58
CA PHE A 205 -12.44 -4.09 5.42
C PHE A 205 -13.57 -5.06 5.76
N LEU A 206 -13.28 -6.10 6.54
CA LEU A 206 -14.30 -7.03 7.01
C LEU A 206 -15.33 -6.32 7.88
N THR A 207 -14.91 -5.39 8.73
CA THR A 207 -15.83 -4.58 9.55
C THR A 207 -16.70 -3.66 8.68
N LEU A 208 -16.12 -3.06 7.64
CA LEU A 208 -16.84 -2.20 6.69
C LEU A 208 -17.94 -2.95 5.93
N LEU A 209 -17.87 -4.27 5.78
CA LEU A 209 -18.99 -5.05 5.21
C LEU A 209 -20.28 -4.93 6.05
N PHE A 210 -20.16 -4.66 7.35
CA PHE A 210 -21.28 -4.66 8.29
C PHE A 210 -21.67 -3.26 8.78
N VAL A 211 -20.73 -2.33 8.81
CA VAL A 211 -20.93 -1.00 9.40
C VAL A 211 -20.45 0.09 8.45
N LYS A 212 -21.24 1.16 8.33
CA LYS A 212 -20.82 2.38 7.63
C LYS A 212 -19.83 3.16 8.50
N PRO A 213 -18.75 3.70 7.93
CA PRO A 213 -17.83 4.53 8.69
C PRO A 213 -18.53 5.82 9.14
N ALA A 214 -18.08 6.39 10.26
CA ALA A 214 -18.48 7.74 10.64
C ALA A 214 -17.72 8.75 9.77
N ARG A 215 -18.37 9.82 9.31
CA ARG A 215 -17.79 10.81 8.38
C ARG A 215 -16.42 11.37 8.80
N TRP A 216 -16.21 11.53 10.10
CA TRP A 216 -14.93 12.03 10.64
C TRP A 216 -13.77 11.06 10.44
N THR A 217 -14.03 9.75 10.27
CA THR A 217 -12.97 8.74 10.07
C THR A 217 -12.24 8.94 8.74
N SER A 218 -12.89 9.44 7.69
CA SER A 218 -12.19 9.89 6.48
C SER A 218 -11.21 11.02 6.76
N ALA A 219 -11.52 11.93 7.69
CA ALA A 219 -10.61 13.01 8.08
C ALA A 219 -9.36 12.48 8.80
N VAL A 220 -9.43 11.34 9.49
CA VAL A 220 -8.25 10.69 10.09
C VAL A 220 -7.26 10.25 9.01
N TYR A 221 -7.75 9.62 7.94
CA TYR A 221 -6.92 9.29 6.79
C TYR A 221 -6.36 10.54 6.09
N LEU A 222 -7.18 11.59 5.91
CA LEU A 222 -6.70 12.84 5.32
C LEU A 222 -5.63 13.54 6.19
N ALA A 223 -5.73 13.46 7.51
CA ALA A 223 -4.67 13.93 8.40
C ALA A 223 -3.38 13.12 8.22
N GLY A 224 -3.49 11.79 8.09
CA GLY A 224 -2.37 10.92 7.72
C GLY A 224 -1.72 11.33 6.38
N LEU A 225 -2.54 11.68 5.38
CA LEU A 225 -2.05 12.19 4.09
C LEU A 225 -1.25 13.48 4.25
N VAL A 226 -1.74 14.44 5.04
CA VAL A 226 -1.01 15.70 5.31
C VAL A 226 0.32 15.40 5.99
N VAL A 227 0.34 14.51 6.98
CA VAL A 227 1.57 14.08 7.66
C VAL A 227 2.54 13.41 6.68
N ALA A 228 2.07 12.50 5.83
CA ALA A 228 2.90 11.82 4.83
C ALA A 228 3.53 12.81 3.83
N VAL A 229 2.77 13.82 3.38
CA VAL A 229 3.30 14.88 2.52
C VAL A 229 4.33 15.74 3.26
N ALA A 230 4.05 16.11 4.52
CA ALA A 230 5.00 16.88 5.33
C ALA A 230 6.33 16.13 5.56
N LEU A 231 6.30 14.81 5.66
CA LEU A 231 7.49 13.97 5.81
C LEU A 231 8.41 13.97 4.57
N LEU A 232 7.97 14.50 3.43
CA LEU A 232 8.84 14.74 2.26
C LEU A 232 9.82 15.90 2.47
N TYR A 233 9.73 16.65 3.58
CA TYR A 233 10.58 17.82 3.82
C TYR A 233 12.09 17.61 3.63
N PRO A 234 12.72 16.45 3.95
CA PRO A 234 14.17 16.31 3.74
C PRO A 234 14.54 16.36 2.26
N TRP A 235 13.68 15.82 1.39
CA TRP A 235 13.84 15.83 -0.06
C TRP A 235 13.66 17.23 -0.65
N LEU A 236 12.82 18.06 -0.02
CA LEU A 236 12.55 19.42 -0.48
C LEU A 236 13.62 20.41 -0.01
N LEU A 237 14.07 20.27 1.23
CA LEU A 237 14.91 21.27 1.90
C LEU A 237 16.40 20.95 1.86
N TYR A 238 16.79 19.68 1.85
CA TYR A 238 18.19 19.27 2.06
C TYR A 238 18.81 18.52 0.89
N GLN A 239 18.08 18.30 -0.21
CA GLN A 239 18.56 17.67 -1.45
C GLN A 239 19.42 16.42 -1.17
N PRO A 240 18.84 15.36 -0.57
CA PRO A 240 19.57 14.18 -0.13
C PRO A 240 20.33 13.54 -1.28
N GLN A 241 21.56 13.08 -1.01
CA GLN A 241 22.41 12.45 -2.01
C GLN A 241 22.63 10.97 -1.71
N ARG A 242 22.75 10.18 -2.76
CA ARG A 242 23.03 8.75 -2.62
C ARG A 242 24.46 8.52 -2.13
N VAL A 243 24.61 7.62 -1.17
CA VAL A 243 25.90 7.13 -0.71
C VAL A 243 26.41 6.07 -1.68
N VAL A 244 27.60 6.28 -2.22
CA VAL A 244 28.24 5.34 -3.16
C VAL A 244 29.27 4.45 -2.48
N ASN A 245 29.96 4.96 -1.46
CA ASN A 245 30.97 4.23 -0.72
C ASN A 245 31.11 4.75 0.71
N VAL A 246 31.69 3.97 1.61
CA VAL A 246 32.02 4.37 2.97
C VAL A 246 33.40 3.84 3.37
N THR A 247 34.08 4.58 4.25
CA THR A 247 35.26 4.12 4.98
C THR A 247 34.91 3.97 6.47
N GLU A 248 35.88 3.64 7.32
CA GLU A 248 35.65 3.61 8.77
C GLU A 248 35.24 4.98 9.35
N THR A 249 35.65 6.08 8.71
CA THR A 249 35.53 7.44 9.24
C THR A 249 34.82 8.42 8.31
N SER A 250 34.46 8.00 7.09
CA SER A 250 33.88 8.89 6.09
C SER A 250 32.84 8.22 5.20
N ILE A 251 32.00 9.06 4.59
CA ILE A 251 30.94 8.68 3.66
C ILE A 251 31.21 9.40 2.34
N VAL A 252 31.16 8.66 1.22
CA VAL A 252 31.34 9.20 -0.13
C VAL A 252 29.99 9.26 -0.83
N LEU A 253 29.62 10.44 -1.31
CA LEU A 253 28.37 10.71 -2.01
C LEU A 253 28.52 10.57 -3.53
N GLU A 254 27.40 10.41 -4.23
CA GLU A 254 27.35 10.31 -5.69
C GLU A 254 27.89 11.56 -6.41
N SER A 255 27.87 12.72 -5.74
CA SER A 255 28.48 13.96 -6.22
C SER A 255 30.02 13.96 -6.18
N GLY A 256 30.63 12.94 -5.55
CA GLY A 256 32.05 12.90 -5.23
C GLY A 256 32.40 13.61 -3.91
N GLN A 257 31.44 14.25 -3.23
CA GLN A 257 31.66 14.85 -1.92
C GLN A 257 31.99 13.78 -0.87
N VAL A 258 33.00 14.06 -0.05
CA VAL A 258 33.39 13.23 1.09
C VAL A 258 32.95 13.91 2.38
N LEU A 259 32.10 13.21 3.15
CA LEU A 259 31.64 13.64 4.47
C LEU A 259 32.46 12.92 5.54
N ASN A 260 33.18 13.68 6.36
CA ASN A 260 34.02 13.14 7.45
C ASN A 260 33.18 12.81 8.69
N VAL A 261 32.30 11.82 8.56
CA VAL A 261 31.46 11.31 9.64
C VAL A 261 31.55 9.78 9.68
N PRO A 262 31.82 9.17 10.85
CA PRO A 262 31.79 7.72 10.99
C PRO A 262 30.40 7.16 10.58
N PRO A 263 30.31 6.22 9.62
CA PRO A 263 29.02 5.75 9.10
C PRO A 263 28.09 5.18 10.18
N GLY A 264 28.65 4.63 11.26
CA GLY A 264 27.90 4.09 12.40
C GLY A 264 27.09 5.13 13.18
N GLN A 265 27.42 6.42 13.06
CA GLN A 265 26.63 7.51 13.61
C GLN A 265 25.37 7.80 12.77
N VAL A 266 25.37 7.41 11.49
CA VAL A 266 24.27 7.65 10.54
C VAL A 266 23.36 6.43 10.45
N LEU A 267 23.94 5.23 10.35
CA LEU A 267 23.22 3.96 10.35
C LEU A 267 24.03 2.91 11.12
N SER A 268 23.39 2.28 12.10
CA SER A 268 24.00 1.23 12.90
C SER A 268 23.33 -0.13 12.64
N PRO A 269 24.10 -1.22 12.45
CA PRO A 269 25.57 -1.24 12.37
C PRO A 269 26.08 -0.65 11.05
N ALA A 270 27.27 -0.05 11.07
CA ALA A 270 27.93 0.50 9.87
C ALA A 270 28.32 -0.60 8.86
N PHE A 271 28.66 -1.78 9.38
CA PHE A 271 29.04 -2.96 8.61
C PHE A 271 28.27 -4.18 9.13
N PHE A 272 27.83 -5.02 8.21
CA PHE A 272 27.21 -6.31 8.50
C PHE A 272 27.98 -7.39 7.77
N ASN A 273 28.60 -8.32 8.50
CA ASN A 273 29.47 -9.37 7.96
C ASN A 273 30.55 -8.81 6.99
N GLY A 274 31.19 -7.71 7.36
CA GLY A 274 32.22 -7.04 6.55
C GLY A 274 31.69 -6.23 5.37
N THR A 275 30.37 -6.26 5.09
CA THR A 275 29.75 -5.47 4.03
C THR A 275 29.19 -4.17 4.60
N PRO A 276 29.52 -3.00 4.01
CA PRO A 276 28.97 -1.72 4.47
C PRO A 276 27.46 -1.63 4.26
N THR A 277 26.73 -1.03 5.21
CA THR A 277 25.25 -0.97 5.20
C THR A 277 24.69 0.34 4.64
N LEU A 278 25.50 1.40 4.64
CA LEU A 278 25.09 2.72 4.18
C LEU A 278 25.03 2.90 2.64
N PRO A 279 25.88 2.25 1.81
CA PRO A 279 25.79 2.38 0.35
C PRO A 279 24.38 2.15 -0.20
N LYS A 280 24.06 2.83 -1.30
CA LYS A 280 22.73 2.95 -1.94
C LYS A 280 21.71 3.79 -1.15
N ASN A 281 21.85 3.98 0.16
CA ASN A 281 20.95 4.86 0.91
C ASN A 281 21.18 6.33 0.57
N PHE A 282 20.23 7.17 0.96
CA PHE A 282 20.33 8.62 0.84
C PHE A 282 20.67 9.25 2.18
N VAL A 283 21.56 10.22 2.18
CA VAL A 283 21.88 11.03 3.35
C VAL A 283 21.75 12.51 3.03
N ALA A 284 21.49 13.30 4.05
CA ALA A 284 21.47 14.75 3.95
C ALA A 284 22.31 15.38 5.06
N VAL A 285 22.90 16.54 4.77
CA VAL A 285 23.57 17.37 5.77
C VAL A 285 22.51 18.31 6.36
N ALA A 286 22.11 18.07 7.60
CA ALA A 286 21.08 18.83 8.29
C ALA A 286 21.48 19.11 9.73
N GLY A 287 21.15 20.30 10.25
CA GLY A 287 21.34 20.62 11.67
C GLY A 287 22.78 20.52 12.20
N GLY A 288 23.80 20.56 11.33
CA GLY A 288 25.21 20.38 11.70
C GLY A 288 25.69 18.92 11.74
N GLY A 289 24.87 17.97 11.30
CA GLY A 289 25.20 16.55 11.20
C GLY A 289 24.83 15.91 9.86
N VAL A 290 25.08 14.61 9.73
CA VAL A 290 24.70 13.80 8.57
C VAL A 290 23.61 12.84 9.01
N GLU A 291 22.47 12.88 8.34
CA GLU A 291 21.30 12.07 8.68
C GLU A 291 20.93 11.11 7.56
N LEU A 292 20.48 9.91 7.92
CA LEU A 292 19.92 8.94 6.99
C LEU A 292 18.52 9.36 6.55
N VAL A 293 18.35 9.65 5.27
CA VAL A 293 17.06 10.07 4.71
C VAL A 293 16.31 8.85 4.16
N ARG A 294 15.03 8.74 4.52
CA ARG A 294 14.16 7.68 3.98
C ARG A 294 13.81 8.00 2.54
N HIS A 295 13.78 6.97 1.69
CA HIS A 295 13.46 7.16 0.29
C HIS A 295 12.08 7.81 0.10
N PHE A 296 11.98 8.83 -0.76
CA PHE A 296 10.75 9.64 -0.93
C PHE A 296 9.53 8.79 -1.27
N SER A 297 9.73 7.67 -1.98
CA SER A 297 8.65 6.77 -2.38
C SER A 297 7.82 6.26 -1.20
N ALA A 298 8.45 6.03 -0.04
CA ALA A 298 7.73 5.56 1.15
C ALA A 298 6.67 6.57 1.61
N TYR A 299 6.99 7.86 1.54
CA TYR A 299 6.08 8.95 1.91
C TYR A 299 5.04 9.24 0.83
N VAL A 300 5.44 9.23 -0.44
CA VAL A 300 4.48 9.35 -1.57
C VAL A 300 3.46 8.22 -1.53
N ASN A 301 3.91 6.98 -1.33
CA ASN A 301 3.02 5.83 -1.27
C ASN A 301 2.16 5.83 0.00
N ALA A 302 2.66 6.33 1.13
CA ALA A 302 1.82 6.57 2.32
C ALA A 302 0.73 7.61 2.05
N ALA A 303 1.04 8.71 1.37
CA ALA A 303 0.04 9.71 0.99
C ALA A 303 -1.02 9.11 0.05
N LEU A 304 -0.60 8.40 -1.01
CA LEU A 304 -1.51 7.70 -1.93
C LEU A 304 -2.37 6.66 -1.20
N TYR A 305 -1.80 5.94 -0.24
CA TYR A 305 -2.51 4.97 0.60
C TYR A 305 -3.64 5.66 1.37
N PHE A 306 -3.32 6.72 2.10
CA PHE A 306 -4.28 7.45 2.90
C PHE A 306 -5.37 8.12 2.05
N ALA A 307 -5.04 8.67 0.89
CA ALA A 307 -6.04 9.17 -0.07
C ALA A 307 -6.99 8.06 -0.52
N THR A 308 -6.45 6.90 -0.89
CA THR A 308 -7.23 5.74 -1.34
C THR A 308 -8.15 5.23 -0.24
N MET A 309 -7.65 5.11 1.00
CA MET A 309 -8.44 4.66 2.13
C MET A 309 -9.56 5.65 2.47
N ALA A 310 -9.29 6.96 2.47
CA ALA A 310 -10.31 7.99 2.65
C ALA A 310 -11.40 7.91 1.57
N PHE A 311 -11.00 7.66 0.31
CA PHE A 311 -11.92 7.47 -0.81
C PHE A 311 -12.77 6.21 -0.66
N ILE A 312 -12.22 5.09 -0.18
CA ILE A 312 -12.96 3.85 0.08
C ILE A 312 -14.00 4.05 1.19
N LEU A 313 -13.66 4.77 2.26
CA LEU A 313 -14.63 5.12 3.31
C LEU A 313 -15.78 5.97 2.75
N TRP A 314 -15.44 6.98 1.95
CA TRP A 314 -16.41 7.86 1.27
C TRP A 314 -17.31 7.09 0.28
N LEU A 315 -16.76 6.09 -0.42
CA LEU A 315 -17.53 5.18 -1.27
C LEU A 315 -18.47 4.34 -0.41
N ARG A 316 -17.97 3.76 0.69
CA ARG A 316 -18.74 2.89 1.58
C ARG A 316 -19.95 3.59 2.20
N GLU A 317 -19.88 4.89 2.47
CA GLU A 317 -21.02 5.67 2.94
C GLU A 317 -22.17 5.71 1.93
N ARG A 318 -21.84 5.74 0.63
CA ARG A 318 -22.80 5.85 -0.49
C ARG A 318 -23.31 4.51 -1.02
N LEU A 319 -22.62 3.41 -0.71
CA LEU A 319 -23.08 2.03 -0.96
C LEU A 319 -23.96 1.53 0.19
#